data_AF-G5RSI9-F1
#
_entry.id   AF-G5RSI9-F1
#
_cell.length_a   1.000
_cell.length_b   1.000
_cell.length_c   1.000
_cell.angle_alpha   90.00
_cell.angle_beta   90.00
_cell.angle_gamma   90.00
#
_symmetry.space_group_name_H-M   'P 1'
#
loop_
_entity.id
_entity.type
_entity.pdbx_description
1 polymer ?
#
loop_
_entity_poly.entity_id
_entity_poly.type
_entity_poly.pdbx_seq_one_letter_code
_entity_poly.pdbx_strand_id
1 'polypeptide(L)' 'VAIDAINAAPHCFLSVTKWGHSAIVNTSGNGDCHIILRGGKAPNYSAQHVE' A
#
# COMPACT_ATOMS: atom_id res chain seq x y z
N VAL A 1 8.72 1.40 6.74
CA VAL A 1 7.81 0.46 6.05
C VAL A 1 6.62 1.12 5.36
N ALA A 2 5.82 1.99 6.01
CA ALA A 2 4.65 2.58 5.32
C ALA A 2 5.05 3.39 4.07
N ILE A 3 6.12 4.19 4.16
CA ILE A 3 6.68 4.94 3.02
C ILE A 3 7.17 3.98 1.92
N ASP A 4 7.88 2.92 2.32
CA ASP A 4 8.42 1.93 1.38
C ASP A 4 7.30 1.23 0.59
N ALA A 5 6.15 0.97 1.23
CA ALA A 5 4.99 0.38 0.60
C ALA A 5 4.35 1.30 -0.45
N ILE A 6 4.33 2.62 -0.22
CA ILE A 6 3.84 3.60 -1.19
C ILE A 6 4.70 3.57 -2.45
N ASN A 7 6.02 3.51 -2.28
CA ASN A 7 6.98 3.50 -3.40
C ASN A 7 6.96 2.20 -4.22
N ALA A 8 6.45 1.10 -3.66
CA ALA A 8 6.48 -0.21 -4.31
C ALA A 8 5.34 -0.44 -5.32
N ALA A 9 4.37 0.46 -5.45
CA ALA A 9 3.04 0.20 -6.00
C ALA A 9 2.90 -0.56 -7.36
N PRO A 10 3.78 -0.44 -8.38
CA PRO A 10 3.65 -1.23 -9.61
C PRO A 10 4.12 -2.68 -9.44
N HIS A 11 3.28 -3.65 -9.78
CA HIS A 11 3.55 -5.07 -9.54
C HIS A 11 3.02 -6.02 -10.60
N CYS A 12 3.74 -7.13 -10.82
CA CYS A 12 3.26 -8.32 -11.51
C CYS A 12 3.06 -9.46 -10.50
N PHE A 13 1.85 -10.03 -10.43
CA PHE A 13 1.52 -11.11 -9.48
C PHE A 13 0.43 -12.06 -10.00
N LEU A 14 0.33 -13.25 -9.40
CA LEU A 14 -0.68 -14.25 -9.74
C LEU A 14 -2.03 -13.88 -9.09
N SER A 15 -3.10 -13.84 -9.87
CA SER A 15 -4.46 -13.56 -9.37
C SER A 15 -5.52 -14.20 -10.26
N VAL A 16 -6.78 -13.79 -10.08
CA VAL A 16 -7.93 -14.26 -10.85
C VAL A 16 -8.49 -13.16 -11.74
N THR A 17 -8.94 -13.55 -12.93
CA THR A 17 -9.70 -12.69 -13.83
C THR A 17 -11.15 -12.55 -13.34
N LYS A 18 -11.89 -11.59 -13.91
CA LYS A 18 -13.32 -11.38 -13.61
C LYS A 18 -14.20 -12.62 -13.90
N TRP A 19 -13.73 -13.53 -14.72
CA TRP A 19 -14.41 -14.78 -15.09
C TRP A 19 -13.98 -15.98 -14.25
N GLY A 20 -13.15 -15.76 -13.21
CA GLY A 20 -12.72 -16.80 -12.29
C GLY A 20 -11.52 -17.63 -12.75
N HIS A 21 -10.93 -17.35 -13.91
CA HIS A 21 -9.73 -18.03 -14.38
C HIS A 21 -8.46 -17.41 -13.79
N SER A 22 -7.49 -18.24 -13.42
CA SER A 22 -6.16 -17.81 -12.97
C SER A 22 -5.39 -17.09 -14.07
N ALA A 23 -4.72 -15.99 -13.73
CA ALA A 23 -3.91 -15.20 -14.65
C ALA A 23 -2.78 -14.46 -13.92
N ILE A 24 -1.81 -13.97 -14.69
CA ILE A 24 -0.82 -13.00 -14.21
C ILE A 24 -1.41 -11.60 -14.41
N VAL A 25 -1.50 -10.83 -13.34
CA VAL A 25 -1.96 -9.43 -13.34
C VAL A 25 -0.75 -8.52 -13.26
N ASN A 26 -0.74 -7.48 -14.10
CA ASN A 26 0.26 -6.41 -14.09
C ASN A 26 -0.46 -5.09 -13.75
N THR A 27 -0.01 -4.41 -12.70
CA THR A 27 -0.54 -3.12 -12.25
C THR A 27 0.46 -1.99 -12.53
N SER A 28 -0.05 -0.82 -12.92
CA SER A 28 0.77 0.38 -13.17
C SER A 28 1.21 1.10 -11.89
N GLY A 29 0.81 0.62 -10.73
CA GLY A 29 0.93 1.33 -9.46
C GLY A 29 -0.27 2.24 -9.15
N ASN A 30 -0.38 2.64 -7.90
CA ASN A 30 -1.43 3.48 -7.37
C ASN A 30 -0.82 4.77 -6.80
N GLY A 31 -1.11 5.90 -7.45
CA GLY A 31 -0.63 7.22 -7.02
C GLY A 31 -1.38 7.80 -5.81
N ASP A 32 -2.52 7.23 -5.45
CA ASP A 32 -3.39 7.71 -4.36
C ASP A 32 -3.08 7.03 -3.00
N CYS A 33 -1.94 6.35 -2.91
CA CYS A 33 -1.49 5.76 -1.66
C CYS A 33 -1.10 6.85 -0.64
N HIS A 34 -1.45 6.63 0.63
CA HIS A 34 -1.15 7.56 1.72
C HIS A 34 -0.75 6.81 2.99
N ILE A 35 -0.10 7.53 3.91
CA ILE A 35 0.33 6.99 5.20
C ILE A 35 -0.81 7.12 6.21
N ILE A 36 -1.00 6.07 7.01
CA ILE A 36 -1.89 6.10 8.18
C ILE A 36 -1.03 6.00 9.43
N LEU A 37 -1.04 7.05 10.24
CA LEU A 37 -0.45 7.04 11.58
C LEU A 37 -1.40 6.33 12.54
N ARG A 38 -1.07 5.08 12.88
CA ARG A 38 -1.93 4.19 13.67
C ARG A 38 -1.33 3.76 15.01
N GLY A 39 -0.32 4.49 15.48
CA GLY A 39 0.46 4.15 16.67
C GLY A 39 1.23 2.83 16.56
N GLY A 40 1.84 2.45 17.68
CA GLY A 40 2.53 1.18 17.86
C GLY A 40 2.62 0.87 19.34
N LYS A 41 3.84 0.81 19.90
CA LYS A 41 4.04 0.71 21.35
C LYS A 41 3.55 1.95 22.10
N ALA A 42 3.54 3.10 21.45
CA ALA A 42 2.97 4.35 21.94
C ALA A 42 2.14 5.04 20.83
N PRO A 43 1.22 5.96 21.17
CA PRO A 43 0.47 6.74 20.18
C PRO A 43 1.35 7.72 19.40
N ASN A 44 0.99 8.02 18.15
CA ASN A 44 1.77 8.90 17.25
C ASN A 44 0.88 9.93 16.52
N TYR A 45 -0.13 10.46 17.19
CA TYR A 45 -1.11 11.40 16.62
C TYR A 45 -0.83 12.88 16.97
N SER A 46 0.10 13.17 17.89
CA SER A 46 0.38 14.56 18.29
C SER A 46 1.13 15.32 17.21
N ALA A 47 1.11 16.66 17.26
CA ALA A 47 1.75 17.52 16.26
C ALA A 47 3.22 17.16 16.00
N GLN A 48 3.97 16.82 17.05
CA GLN A 48 5.37 16.37 16.97
C GLN A 48 5.59 15.10 16.13
N HIS A 49 4.55 14.30 15.91
CA HIS A 49 4.62 13.07 15.10
C HIS A 49 4.11 13.28 13.66
N VAL A 50 3.50 14.42 13.37
CA VAL A 50 2.89 14.75 12.07
C VAL A 50 3.74 15.78 11.30
N GLU A 51 4.47 16.65 12.01
CA GLU A 51 5.42 17.60 11.43
C GLU A 51 6.66 16.96 10.79
#